data_AF-U9UHR5-F1
#
_entry.id   AF-U9UHR5-F1
#
_cell.length_a   1.000
_cell.length_b   1.000
_cell.length_c   1.000
_cell.angle_alpha   90.00
_cell.angle_beta   90.00
_cell.angle_gamma   90.00
#
_symmetry.space_group_name_H-M   'P 1'
#
loop_
_entity.id
_entity.type
_entity.pdbx_description
1 polymer ?
#
loop_
_entity_poly.entity_id
_entity_poly.type
_entity_poly.pdbx_seq_one_letter_code
_entity_poly.pdbx_strand_id
1 'polypeptide(L)'
;LRSEQISSYIKRTPAQFGGSRRIENIACELFPRFLGKSFSRKKLNFEEKRKLNRTLYAESVWQIDRSCNSVRSKTCNGYAEHGNICNECCYIRSDKRLCTNITKRVPSPENVKFTPKYYWEDNALKEHLKNNHLRDIWNLLNDDSDCNNGSKIWITLADKALQGAFDYKPIFVGLCEVMNDAAEQKIKNKGKQNIKYSEEFTNFLVILGGFSTRALDLFRQNLEG
;
A
#
# COMPACT_ATOMS: atom_id res chain seq x y z
N LEU A 1 -6.54 -6.81 -16.43
CA LEU A 1 -7.10 -8.14 -16.06
C LEU A 1 -7.67 -8.07 -14.65
N ARG A 2 -8.92 -8.49 -14.47
CA ARG A 2 -9.62 -8.55 -13.18
C ARG A 2 -10.33 -9.89 -13.05
N SER A 3 -10.25 -10.49 -11.88
CA SER A 3 -10.97 -11.70 -11.49
C SER A 3 -10.86 -11.88 -9.97
N GLU A 4 -11.64 -12.79 -9.39
CA GLU A 4 -11.52 -13.14 -7.98
C GLU A 4 -10.11 -13.65 -7.64
N GLN A 5 -9.56 -14.54 -8.46
CA GLN A 5 -8.22 -15.08 -8.28
C GLN A 5 -7.13 -13.99 -8.36
N ILE A 6 -7.31 -13.00 -9.25
CA ILE A 6 -6.42 -11.84 -9.32
C ILE A 6 -6.53 -11.00 -8.04
N SER A 7 -7.73 -10.81 -7.52
CA SER A 7 -7.93 -10.13 -6.23
C SER A 7 -7.20 -10.84 -5.10
N SER A 8 -7.34 -12.17 -5.00
CA SER A 8 -6.61 -12.97 -4.01
C SER A 8 -5.09 -12.87 -4.18
N TYR A 9 -4.60 -12.87 -5.43
CA TYR A 9 -3.20 -12.67 -5.73
C TYR A 9 -2.70 -11.30 -5.26
N ILE A 10 -3.44 -10.23 -5.55
CA ILE A 10 -3.08 -8.86 -5.17
C ILE A 10 -3.02 -8.69 -3.66
N LYS A 11 -4.02 -9.21 -2.94
CA LYS A 11 -4.06 -9.21 -1.46
C LYS A 11 -2.87 -9.93 -0.84
N ARG A 12 -2.47 -11.06 -1.45
CA ARG A 12 -1.40 -11.93 -0.95
C ARG A 12 0.00 -11.38 -1.24
N THR A 13 0.17 -10.65 -2.33
CA THR A 13 1.51 -10.27 -2.80
C THR A 13 1.85 -8.82 -2.43
N PRO A 14 3.03 -8.60 -1.83
CA PRO A 14 3.55 -7.25 -1.68
C PRO A 14 4.21 -6.72 -2.97
N ALA A 15 4.40 -7.58 -3.98
CA ALA A 15 5.04 -7.18 -5.22
C ALA A 15 4.24 -6.11 -5.95
N GLN A 16 4.91 -5.15 -6.58
CA GLN A 16 4.27 -4.13 -7.43
C GLN A 16 4.23 -4.57 -8.91
N PHE A 17 5.05 -5.53 -9.28
CA PHE A 17 5.24 -5.99 -10.65
C PHE A 17 5.68 -7.46 -10.67
N GLY A 18 5.70 -8.07 -11.84
CA GLY A 18 6.22 -9.42 -12.03
C GLY A 18 6.58 -9.73 -13.48
N GLY A 19 7.11 -10.94 -13.69
CA GLY A 19 7.48 -11.43 -15.02
C GLY A 19 8.90 -11.09 -15.45
N SER A 20 9.73 -10.53 -14.56
CA SER A 20 11.17 -10.42 -14.81
C SER A 20 11.84 -11.80 -14.91
N ARG A 21 13.08 -11.83 -15.39
CA ARG A 21 13.94 -13.01 -15.24
C ARG A 21 14.20 -13.30 -13.77
N ARG A 22 14.74 -14.49 -13.50
CA ARG A 22 15.13 -14.91 -12.15
C ARG A 22 16.08 -13.89 -11.54
N ILE A 23 15.79 -13.48 -10.31
CA ILE A 23 16.55 -12.44 -9.60
C ILE A 23 18.03 -12.81 -9.48
N GLU A 24 18.35 -14.11 -9.34
CA GLU A 24 19.73 -14.59 -9.24
C GLU A 24 20.51 -14.28 -10.52
N ASN A 25 19.90 -14.47 -11.70
CA ASN A 25 20.55 -14.23 -12.98
C ASN A 25 20.84 -12.74 -13.17
N ILE A 26 19.83 -11.90 -12.93
CA ILE A 26 19.97 -10.44 -13.03
C ILE A 26 21.01 -9.93 -12.03
N ALA A 27 21.01 -10.45 -10.79
CA ALA A 27 21.98 -10.05 -9.78
C ALA A 27 23.41 -10.45 -10.15
N CYS A 28 23.62 -11.64 -10.74
CA CYS A 28 24.93 -12.08 -11.21
C CYS A 28 25.44 -11.23 -12.39
N GLU A 29 24.55 -10.83 -13.31
CA GLU A 29 24.89 -9.93 -14.43
C GLU A 29 25.27 -8.53 -13.92
N LEU A 30 24.50 -7.97 -12.98
CA LEU A 30 24.75 -6.64 -12.42
C LEU A 30 25.96 -6.59 -11.47
N PHE A 31 26.22 -7.70 -10.77
CA PHE A 31 27.23 -7.80 -9.73
C PHE A 31 28.03 -9.12 -9.91
N PRO A 32 29.07 -9.12 -10.77
CA PRO A 32 29.82 -10.31 -11.13
C PRO A 32 30.42 -11.08 -9.93
N ARG A 33 30.59 -10.43 -8.78
CA ARG A 33 31.04 -11.07 -7.53
C ARG A 33 30.13 -12.20 -7.01
N PHE A 34 28.90 -12.31 -7.50
CA PHE A 34 27.98 -13.41 -7.19
C PHE A 34 28.01 -14.56 -8.21
N LEU A 35 28.75 -14.44 -9.32
CA LEU A 35 28.90 -15.52 -10.30
C LEU A 35 29.45 -16.79 -9.63
N GLY A 36 28.79 -17.92 -9.88
CA GLY A 36 29.15 -19.21 -9.27
C GLY A 36 28.91 -19.32 -7.76
N LYS A 37 28.28 -18.33 -7.12
CA LYS A 37 27.99 -18.31 -5.68
C LYS A 37 26.48 -18.27 -5.41
N SER A 38 26.09 -18.68 -4.21
CA SER A 38 24.70 -18.48 -3.74
C SER A 38 24.41 -17.00 -3.55
N PHE A 39 23.60 -16.44 -4.45
CA PHE A 39 23.11 -15.07 -4.34
C PHE A 39 22.21 -14.92 -3.10
N SER A 40 22.45 -13.86 -2.34
CA SER A 40 21.57 -13.45 -1.25
C SER A 40 21.43 -11.94 -1.27
N ARG A 41 20.19 -11.46 -1.34
CA ARG A 41 19.88 -10.02 -1.31
C ARG A 41 20.37 -9.31 -0.05
N LYS A 42 20.62 -10.05 1.05
CA LYS A 42 21.21 -9.51 2.29
C LYS A 42 22.66 -9.06 2.11
N LYS A 43 23.37 -9.57 1.09
CA LYS A 43 24.76 -9.21 0.76
C LYS A 43 24.86 -7.97 -0.13
N LEU A 44 23.75 -7.30 -0.44
CA LEU A 44 23.71 -6.07 -1.21
C LEU A 44 23.62 -4.86 -0.30
N ASN A 45 24.38 -3.81 -0.61
CA ASN A 45 24.23 -2.51 0.01
C ASN A 45 22.98 -1.78 -0.54
N PHE A 46 22.67 -0.60 0.00
CA PHE A 46 21.49 0.18 -0.39
C PHE A 46 21.45 0.53 -1.89
N GLU A 47 22.56 1.01 -2.45
CA GLU A 47 22.64 1.42 -3.85
C GLU A 47 22.48 0.24 -4.80
N GLU A 48 23.07 -0.91 -4.46
CA GLU A 48 22.96 -2.14 -5.22
C GLU A 48 21.55 -2.72 -5.19
N LYS A 49 20.88 -2.68 -4.03
CA LYS A 49 19.46 -3.03 -3.93
C LYS A 49 18.61 -2.14 -4.84
N ARG A 50 18.88 -0.83 -4.87
CA ARG A 50 18.18 0.12 -5.74
C ARG A 50 18.43 -0.18 -7.21
N LYS A 51 19.67 -0.45 -7.61
CA LYS A 51 20.04 -0.82 -8.99
C LYS A 51 19.37 -2.12 -9.43
N LEU A 52 19.37 -3.14 -8.56
CA LEU A 52 18.70 -4.40 -8.80
C LEU A 52 17.19 -4.23 -8.96
N ASN A 53 16.54 -3.49 -8.04
CA ASN A 53 15.09 -3.23 -8.11
C ASN A 53 14.70 -2.49 -9.38
N ARG A 54 15.48 -1.49 -9.81
CA ARG A 54 15.26 -0.77 -11.07
C ARG A 54 15.34 -1.70 -12.28
N THR A 55 16.32 -2.59 -12.30
CA THR A 55 16.51 -3.55 -13.40
C THR A 55 15.37 -4.58 -13.43
N LEU A 56 14.98 -5.12 -12.28
CA LEU A 56 13.82 -6.01 -12.14
C LEU A 56 12.53 -5.33 -12.62
N TYR A 57 12.32 -4.06 -12.25
CA TYR A 57 11.17 -3.28 -12.71
C TYR A 57 11.22 -3.03 -14.23
N ALA A 58 12.39 -2.71 -14.77
CA ALA A 58 12.58 -2.51 -16.21
C ALA A 58 12.21 -3.78 -17.00
N GLU A 59 12.70 -4.95 -16.57
CA GLU A 59 12.42 -6.25 -17.18
C GLU A 59 11.04 -6.85 -16.86
N SER A 60 10.27 -6.23 -15.97
CA SER A 60 8.95 -6.75 -15.61
C SER A 60 7.97 -6.69 -16.77
N VAL A 61 7.11 -7.70 -16.87
CA VAL A 61 6.14 -7.88 -17.95
C VAL A 61 4.77 -7.34 -17.56
N TRP A 62 4.39 -7.48 -16.29
CA TRP A 62 3.13 -6.97 -15.78
C TRP A 62 3.34 -6.15 -14.51
N GLN A 63 2.40 -5.24 -14.29
CA GLN A 63 2.28 -4.44 -13.08
C GLN A 63 0.97 -4.73 -12.37
N ILE A 64 1.00 -4.60 -11.05
CA ILE A 64 -0.14 -4.78 -10.16
C ILE A 64 -0.71 -3.40 -9.83
N ASP A 65 -1.92 -3.15 -10.30
CA ASP A 65 -2.69 -1.95 -10.01
C ASP A 65 -3.66 -2.24 -8.87
N ARG A 66 -3.25 -1.88 -7.65
CA ARG A 66 -4.03 -2.10 -6.43
C ARG A 66 -5.28 -1.24 -6.38
N SER A 67 -5.20 0.02 -6.84
CA SER A 67 -6.35 0.93 -6.90
C SER A 67 -7.49 0.37 -7.74
N CYS A 68 -7.15 -0.27 -8.85
CA CYS A 68 -8.12 -0.88 -9.74
C CYS A 68 -8.34 -2.38 -9.48
N ASN A 69 -7.75 -2.93 -8.41
CA ASN A 69 -7.73 -4.36 -8.10
C ASN A 69 -7.49 -5.23 -9.34
N SER A 70 -6.44 -4.89 -10.10
CA SER A 70 -6.19 -5.47 -11.42
C SER A 70 -4.71 -5.70 -11.71
N VAL A 71 -4.42 -6.60 -12.65
CA VAL A 71 -3.09 -6.79 -13.22
C VAL A 71 -3.12 -6.38 -14.69
N ARG A 72 -2.13 -5.61 -15.13
CA ARG A 72 -2.03 -5.13 -16.52
C ARG A 72 -0.61 -5.33 -17.05
N SER A 73 -0.50 -5.47 -18.37
CA SER A 73 0.82 -5.45 -19.01
C SER A 73 1.50 -4.11 -18.71
N LYS A 74 2.82 -4.12 -18.55
CA LYS A 74 3.60 -2.88 -18.40
C LYS A 74 3.53 -1.99 -19.64
N THR A 75 3.28 -2.60 -20.80
CA THR A 75 3.11 -1.91 -22.09
C THR A 75 1.64 -1.63 -22.43
N CYS A 76 0.72 -1.87 -21.49
CA CYS A 76 -0.70 -1.56 -21.71
C CYS A 76 -0.93 -0.06 -21.73
N ASN A 77 -1.38 0.47 -22.87
CA ASN A 77 -1.73 1.88 -23.03
C ASN A 77 -3.15 2.25 -22.54
N GLY A 78 -3.90 1.26 -22.03
CA GLY A 78 -5.25 1.47 -21.51
C GLY A 78 -6.35 1.49 -22.56
N TYR A 79 -6.01 1.33 -23.84
CA TYR A 79 -6.94 1.27 -24.96
C TYR A 79 -7.09 -0.16 -25.48
N ALA A 80 -8.32 -0.57 -25.80
CA ALA A 80 -8.62 -1.85 -26.45
C ALA A 80 -9.39 -1.56 -27.74
N GLU A 81 -8.83 -1.96 -28.89
CA GLU A 81 -9.47 -1.78 -30.20
C GLU A 81 -10.74 -2.64 -30.34
N HIS A 82 -10.70 -3.86 -29.79
CA HIS A 82 -11.79 -4.83 -29.87
C HIS A 82 -12.05 -5.46 -28.51
N GLY A 83 -13.25 -5.25 -27.96
CA GLY A 83 -13.67 -5.80 -26.67
C GLY A 83 -13.05 -5.09 -25.44
N ASN A 84 -13.02 -5.80 -24.30
CA ASN A 84 -12.69 -5.20 -23.00
C ASN A 84 -11.22 -5.38 -22.56
N ILE A 85 -10.37 -6.02 -23.38
CA ILE A 85 -8.98 -6.33 -23.03
C ILE A 85 -8.08 -6.01 -24.22
N CYS A 86 -7.05 -5.18 -23.99
CA CYS A 86 -6.05 -4.86 -25.02
C CYS A 86 -5.13 -6.06 -25.33
N ASN A 87 -4.48 -6.04 -26.50
CA ASN A 87 -3.64 -7.13 -26.99
C ASN A 87 -2.51 -7.51 -26.00
N GLU A 88 -1.85 -6.51 -25.40
CA GLU A 88 -0.77 -6.73 -24.43
C GLU A 88 -1.30 -7.37 -23.14
N CYS A 89 -2.49 -6.96 -22.70
CA CYS A 89 -3.15 -7.57 -21.54
C CYS A 89 -3.66 -8.99 -21.85
N CYS A 90 -4.10 -9.25 -23.08
CA CYS A 90 -4.45 -10.58 -23.55
C CYS A 90 -3.23 -11.50 -23.56
N TYR A 91 -2.08 -11.02 -24.02
CA TYR A 91 -0.84 -11.81 -24.01
C TYR A 91 -0.44 -12.25 -22.61
N ILE A 92 -0.41 -11.32 -21.64
CA ILE A 92 -0.01 -11.67 -20.26
C ILE A 92 -1.04 -12.56 -19.56
N ARG A 93 -2.32 -12.56 -19.99
CA ARG A 93 -3.35 -13.44 -19.42
C ARG A 93 -2.97 -14.91 -19.56
N SER A 94 -2.22 -15.25 -20.61
CA SER A 94 -1.74 -16.59 -20.89
C SER A 94 -0.30 -16.84 -20.40
N ASP A 95 0.36 -15.87 -19.73
CA ASP A 95 1.71 -16.05 -19.19
C ASP A 95 1.67 -17.08 -18.04
N LYS A 96 2.41 -18.18 -18.21
CA LYS A 96 2.46 -19.30 -17.26
C LYS A 96 2.90 -18.88 -15.85
N ARG A 97 3.79 -17.89 -15.74
CA ARG A 97 4.30 -17.40 -14.45
C ARG A 97 3.24 -16.56 -13.76
N LEU A 98 2.48 -15.75 -14.50
CA LEU A 98 1.35 -15.01 -13.94
C LEU A 98 0.26 -15.98 -13.48
N CYS A 99 -0.15 -16.93 -14.33
CA CYS A 99 -1.14 -17.96 -13.98
C CYS A 99 -0.74 -18.72 -12.71
N THR A 100 0.52 -19.17 -12.62
CA THR A 100 1.05 -19.86 -11.44
C THR A 100 1.00 -18.99 -10.17
N ASN A 101 1.20 -17.68 -10.29
CA ASN A 101 1.13 -16.79 -9.14
C ASN A 101 -0.31 -16.49 -8.71
N ILE A 102 -1.24 -16.47 -9.65
CA ILE A 102 -2.67 -16.26 -9.41
C ILE A 102 -3.31 -17.48 -8.74
N THR A 103 -2.89 -18.71 -9.08
CA THR A 103 -3.48 -19.94 -8.53
C THR A 103 -2.98 -20.30 -7.13
N LYS A 104 -1.88 -19.70 -6.66
CA LYS A 104 -1.35 -19.93 -5.31
C LYS A 104 -2.33 -19.43 -4.25
N ARG A 105 -2.66 -20.31 -3.30
CA ARG A 105 -3.52 -20.00 -2.15
C ARG A 105 -2.90 -18.91 -1.26
N VAL A 106 -3.78 -18.15 -0.61
CA VAL A 106 -3.41 -17.22 0.47
C VAL A 106 -2.81 -18.04 1.62
N PRO A 107 -1.61 -17.70 2.13
CA PRO A 107 -1.04 -18.41 3.27
C PRO A 107 -1.92 -18.20 4.51
N SER A 108 -2.00 -19.21 5.38
CA SER A 108 -2.62 -19.05 6.70
C SER A 108 -1.91 -17.93 7.49
N PRO A 109 -2.61 -17.28 8.45
CA PRO A 109 -2.04 -16.19 9.25
C PRO A 109 -0.67 -16.51 9.86
N GLU A 110 -0.48 -17.73 10.36
CA GLU A 110 0.78 -18.24 10.94
C GLU A 110 1.97 -18.23 9.96
N ASN A 111 1.67 -18.37 8.66
CA ASN A 111 2.66 -18.48 7.59
C ASN A 111 2.95 -17.15 6.90
N VAL A 112 2.19 -16.09 7.18
CA VAL A 112 2.41 -14.74 6.61
C VAL A 112 3.83 -14.25 6.88
N LYS A 113 4.43 -14.61 8.02
CA LYS A 113 5.81 -14.26 8.43
C LYS A 113 6.89 -14.71 7.43
N PHE A 114 6.62 -15.75 6.65
CA PHE A 114 7.54 -16.28 5.63
C PHE A 114 7.41 -15.57 4.27
N THR A 115 6.47 -14.62 4.14
CA THR A 115 6.33 -13.83 2.91
C THR A 115 7.55 -12.93 2.73
N PRO A 116 8.19 -12.93 1.54
CA PRO A 116 9.42 -12.18 1.36
C PRO A 116 9.24 -10.68 1.59
N LYS A 117 9.94 -10.15 2.62
CA LYS A 117 9.78 -8.75 3.08
C LYS A 117 10.41 -7.69 2.17
N TYR A 118 11.15 -8.11 1.14
CA TYR A 118 11.95 -7.19 0.33
C TYR A 118 11.11 -6.33 -0.64
N TYR A 119 9.89 -6.73 -0.99
CA TYR A 119 8.97 -5.86 -1.72
C TYR A 119 8.44 -4.70 -0.86
N TRP A 120 8.59 -4.79 0.46
CA TRP A 120 8.26 -3.71 1.38
C TRP A 120 9.47 -2.82 1.70
N GLU A 121 10.70 -3.20 1.32
CA GLU A 121 11.93 -2.49 1.75
C GLU A 121 11.97 -1.01 1.35
N ASP A 122 11.32 -0.64 0.25
CA ASP A 122 11.27 0.75 -0.24
C ASP A 122 9.92 1.45 0.02
N ASN A 123 9.01 0.83 0.79
CA ASN A 123 7.71 1.44 1.10
C ASN A 123 7.84 2.32 2.35
N ALA A 124 7.60 3.63 2.23
CA ALA A 124 7.57 4.56 3.36
C ALA A 124 6.60 4.10 4.48
N LEU A 125 5.51 3.41 4.12
CA LEU A 125 4.59 2.80 5.08
C LEU A 125 5.24 1.73 5.95
N LYS A 126 6.32 1.06 5.51
CA LYS A 126 6.98 0.00 6.29
C LYS A 126 7.56 0.52 7.60
N GLU A 127 8.11 1.73 7.59
CA GLU A 127 8.64 2.36 8.81
C GLU A 127 7.49 2.66 9.80
N HIS A 128 6.36 3.15 9.28
CA HIS A 128 5.16 3.39 10.08
C HIS A 128 4.52 2.09 10.60
N LEU A 129 4.50 1.01 9.80
CA LEU A 129 3.98 -0.31 10.18
C LEU A 129 4.90 -1.12 11.10
N LYS A 130 6.08 -0.59 11.48
CA LYS A 130 6.84 -1.12 12.63
C LYS A 130 6.12 -0.86 13.95
N ASN A 131 5.31 0.21 14.01
CA ASN A 131 4.42 0.43 15.14
C ASN A 131 3.34 -0.67 15.13
N ASN A 132 3.30 -1.50 16.18
CA ASN A 132 2.39 -2.62 16.29
C ASN A 132 0.92 -2.16 16.19
N HIS A 133 0.57 -1.00 16.77
CA HIS A 133 -0.79 -0.45 16.72
C HIS A 133 -1.20 -0.05 15.30
N LEU A 134 -0.30 0.62 14.55
CA LEU A 134 -0.56 0.98 13.16
C LEU A 134 -0.66 -0.25 12.26
N ARG A 135 0.09 -1.31 12.57
CA ARG A 135 -0.01 -2.59 11.86
C ARG A 135 -1.35 -3.28 12.11
N ASP A 136 -1.86 -3.26 13.33
CA ASP A 136 -3.15 -3.87 13.68
C ASP A 136 -4.31 -3.13 12.96
N ILE A 137 -4.29 -1.80 12.97
CA ILE A 137 -5.25 -0.96 12.25
C ILE A 137 -5.16 -1.20 10.73
N TRP A 138 -3.94 -1.30 10.20
CA TRP A 138 -3.72 -1.60 8.78
C TRP A 138 -4.25 -2.97 8.37
N ASN A 139 -4.05 -3.99 9.21
CA ASN A 139 -4.56 -5.33 8.91
C ASN A 139 -6.09 -5.34 8.89
N LEU A 140 -6.74 -4.64 9.84
CA LEU A 140 -8.19 -4.46 9.84
C LEU A 140 -8.65 -3.76 8.56
N LEU A 141 -8.04 -2.66 8.17
CA LEU A 141 -8.38 -1.93 6.93
C LEU A 141 -8.35 -2.79 5.65
N ASN A 142 -7.54 -3.85 5.62
CA ASN A 142 -7.37 -4.72 4.45
C ASN A 142 -8.16 -6.04 4.55
N ASP A 143 -8.91 -6.26 5.64
CA ASP A 143 -9.73 -7.45 5.83
C ASP A 143 -11.13 -7.23 5.21
N ASP A 144 -11.28 -7.54 3.92
CA ASP A 144 -12.53 -7.38 3.17
C ASP A 144 -13.65 -8.38 3.57
N SER A 145 -13.43 -9.19 4.61
CA SER A 145 -14.35 -10.28 4.99
C SER A 145 -15.62 -9.79 5.70
N ASP A 146 -15.66 -8.54 6.16
CA ASP A 146 -16.76 -8.02 6.99
C ASP A 146 -17.27 -6.66 6.48
N CYS A 147 -18.55 -6.57 6.11
CA CYS A 147 -19.19 -5.31 5.71
C CYS A 147 -19.30 -4.28 6.86
N ASN A 148 -18.98 -4.69 8.10
CA ASN A 148 -18.94 -3.87 9.31
C ASN A 148 -17.52 -3.38 9.68
N ASN A 149 -16.54 -3.58 8.79
CA ASN A 149 -15.13 -3.33 9.08
C ASN A 149 -14.83 -1.86 9.43
N GLY A 150 -15.57 -0.91 8.84
CA GLY A 150 -15.46 0.52 9.15
C GLY A 150 -15.57 0.82 10.65
N SER A 151 -16.58 0.29 11.33
CA SER A 151 -16.78 0.51 12.77
C SER A 151 -15.71 -0.18 13.62
N LYS A 152 -15.25 -1.38 13.22
CA LYS A 152 -14.19 -2.12 13.94
C LYS A 152 -12.85 -1.38 13.91
N ILE A 153 -12.54 -0.70 12.80
CA ILE A 153 -11.35 0.13 12.67
C ILE A 153 -11.40 1.29 13.67
N TRP A 154 -12.51 2.02 13.74
CA TRP A 154 -12.67 3.14 14.67
C TRP A 154 -12.64 2.69 16.14
N ILE A 155 -13.26 1.56 16.47
CA ILE A 155 -13.22 0.99 17.82
C ILE A 155 -11.78 0.60 18.20
N THR A 156 -11.04 -0.03 17.28
CA THR A 156 -9.64 -0.42 17.53
C THR A 156 -8.74 0.80 17.67
N LEU A 157 -8.95 1.82 16.83
CA LEU A 157 -8.24 3.08 16.91
C LEU A 157 -8.47 3.75 18.28
N ALA A 158 -9.73 3.78 18.75
CA ALA A 158 -10.09 4.32 20.06
C ALA A 158 -9.48 3.52 21.21
N ASP A 159 -9.52 2.18 21.17
CA ASP A 159 -8.87 1.31 22.15
C ASP A 159 -7.36 1.58 22.25
N LYS A 160 -6.69 1.75 21.12
CA LYS A 160 -5.25 2.09 21.09
C LYS A 160 -4.97 3.49 21.62
N ALA A 161 -5.85 4.45 21.34
CA ALA A 161 -5.75 5.79 21.90
C ALA A 161 -5.91 5.78 23.43
N LEU A 162 -6.89 5.02 23.97
CA LEU A 162 -7.08 4.84 25.41
C LEU A 162 -5.87 4.16 26.09
N GLN A 163 -5.12 3.34 25.36
CA GLN A 163 -3.86 2.72 25.81
C GLN A 163 -2.64 3.67 25.71
N GLY A 164 -2.84 4.93 25.34
CA GLY A 164 -1.78 5.95 25.25
C GLY A 164 -0.88 5.82 24.02
N ALA A 165 -1.28 5.05 23.00
CA ALA A 165 -0.45 4.81 21.81
C ALA A 165 -0.12 6.09 21.01
N PHE A 166 -0.86 7.17 21.25
CA PHE A 166 -0.76 8.43 20.51
C PHE A 166 -0.46 9.65 21.39
N ASP A 167 -0.21 9.48 22.69
CA ASP A 167 0.01 10.60 23.63
C ASP A 167 1.19 11.50 23.21
N TYR A 168 2.20 10.91 22.57
CA TYR A 168 3.38 11.61 22.07
C TYR A 168 3.30 11.94 20.57
N LYS A 169 2.08 12.00 20.00
CA LYS A 169 1.83 12.27 18.58
C LYS A 169 0.90 13.49 18.44
N PRO A 170 1.43 14.72 18.59
CA PRO A 170 0.60 15.94 18.69
C PRO A 170 -0.29 16.19 17.47
N ILE A 171 0.14 15.77 16.27
CA ILE A 171 -0.68 15.86 15.04
C ILE A 171 -1.91 14.95 15.13
N PHE A 172 -1.77 13.75 15.70
CA PHE A 172 -2.89 12.82 15.85
C PHE A 172 -3.85 13.29 16.93
N VAL A 173 -3.32 13.83 18.04
CA VAL A 173 -4.13 14.46 19.09
C VAL A 173 -4.94 15.63 18.52
N GLY A 174 -4.30 16.55 17.78
CA GLY A 174 -4.98 17.66 17.12
C GLY A 174 -6.04 17.20 16.13
N LEU A 175 -5.82 16.12 15.38
CA LEU A 175 -6.84 15.54 14.50
C LEU A 175 -8.07 15.06 15.30
N CYS A 176 -7.85 14.36 16.43
CA CYS A 176 -8.94 13.86 17.28
C CYS A 176 -9.76 15.01 17.88
N GLU A 177 -9.12 16.09 18.32
CA GLU A 177 -9.78 17.30 18.82
C GLU A 177 -10.71 17.90 17.76
N VAL A 178 -10.22 18.05 16.53
CA VAL A 178 -10.99 18.58 15.40
C VAL A 178 -12.19 17.69 15.06
N MET A 179 -11.99 16.38 15.06
CA MET A 179 -13.09 15.43 14.82
C MET A 179 -14.15 15.51 15.93
N ASN A 180 -13.73 15.68 17.19
CA ASN A 180 -14.65 15.83 18.31
C ASN A 180 -15.46 17.13 18.21
N ASP A 181 -14.81 18.26 17.92
CA ASP A 181 -15.46 19.55 17.71
C ASP A 181 -16.49 19.48 16.58
N ALA A 182 -16.14 18.86 15.45
CA ALA A 182 -17.05 18.66 14.32
C ALA A 182 -18.26 17.80 14.70
N ALA A 183 -18.07 16.75 15.51
CA ALA A 183 -19.14 15.89 16.00
C ALA A 183 -20.08 16.65 16.96
N GLU A 184 -19.53 17.42 17.90
CA GLU A 184 -20.30 18.25 18.81
C GLU A 184 -21.13 19.31 18.09
N GLN A 185 -20.56 19.98 17.09
CA GLN A 185 -21.26 20.96 16.29
C GLN A 185 -22.42 20.33 15.52
N LYS A 186 -22.22 19.12 14.98
CA LYS A 186 -23.29 18.35 14.34
C LYS A 186 -24.42 18.00 15.31
N ILE A 187 -24.11 17.54 16.52
CA ILE A 187 -25.11 17.28 17.58
C ILE A 187 -25.90 18.55 17.91
N LYS A 188 -25.23 19.70 17.95
CA LYS A 188 -25.82 21.02 18.23
C LYS A 188 -26.54 21.62 17.01
N ASN A 189 -26.65 20.90 15.88
CA ASN A 189 -27.17 21.38 14.59
C ASN A 189 -26.53 22.72 14.13
N LYS A 190 -25.26 22.93 14.45
CA LYS A 190 -24.48 24.09 14.03
C LYS A 190 -23.66 23.76 12.79
N GLY A 191 -23.46 24.76 11.93
CA GLY A 191 -22.50 24.65 10.83
C GLY A 191 -21.07 24.50 11.36
N LYS A 192 -20.19 23.94 10.52
CA LYS A 192 -18.80 23.62 10.86
C LYS A 192 -17.84 24.82 10.87
N GLN A 193 -18.38 26.03 10.88
CA GLN A 193 -17.62 27.26 10.79
C GLN A 193 -16.87 27.51 12.10
N ASN A 194 -15.65 28.06 12.00
CA ASN A 194 -14.81 28.44 13.14
C ASN A 194 -14.33 27.29 14.04
N ILE A 195 -14.23 26.05 13.54
CA ILE A 195 -13.46 25.01 14.25
C ILE A 195 -12.00 25.46 14.34
N LYS A 196 -11.42 25.41 15.53
CA LYS A 196 -10.03 25.79 15.76
C LYS A 196 -9.14 24.57 15.53
N TYR A 197 -8.00 24.80 14.90
CA TYR A 197 -6.96 23.79 14.73
C TYR A 197 -5.82 24.08 15.70
N SER A 198 -5.25 23.02 16.28
CA SER A 198 -3.99 23.16 17.02
C SER A 198 -2.89 23.65 16.08
N GLU A 199 -1.84 24.25 16.65
CA GLU A 199 -0.71 24.74 15.85
C GLU A 199 -0.03 23.59 15.09
N GLU A 200 0.14 22.45 15.75
CA GLU A 200 0.77 21.26 15.17
C GLU A 200 -0.08 20.68 14.04
N PHE A 201 -1.41 20.66 14.20
CA PHE A 201 -2.31 20.18 13.15
C PHE A 201 -2.35 21.16 11.97
N THR A 202 -2.33 22.47 12.24
CA THR A 202 -2.24 23.52 11.22
C THR A 202 -0.96 23.38 10.40
N ASN A 203 0.18 23.22 11.08
CA ASN A 203 1.47 23.01 10.44
C ASN A 203 1.48 21.74 9.58
N PHE A 204 0.84 20.66 10.05
CA PHE A 204 0.64 19.47 9.25
C PHE A 204 -0.18 19.73 7.98
N LEU A 205 -1.30 20.46 8.05
CA LEU A 205 -2.13 20.77 6.89
C LEU A 205 -1.39 21.64 5.86
N VAL A 206 -0.57 22.59 6.31
CA VAL A 206 0.29 23.41 5.43
C VAL A 206 1.29 22.52 4.67
N ILE A 207 1.97 21.62 5.40
CA ILE A 207 2.91 20.67 4.81
C ILE A 207 2.20 19.73 3.82
N LEU A 208 1.02 19.21 4.20
CA LEU A 208 0.20 18.34 3.35
C LEU A 208 -0.21 19.04 2.05
N GLY A 209 -0.63 20.30 2.14
CA GLY A 209 -0.95 21.13 0.97
C GLY A 209 0.23 21.35 0.03
N GLY A 210 1.44 21.51 0.60
CA GLY A 210 2.68 21.60 -0.17
C GLY A 210 3.03 20.30 -0.93
N PHE A 211 2.67 19.13 -0.39
CA PHE A 211 2.89 17.84 -1.05
C PHE A 211 1.77 17.44 -2.02
N SER A 212 0.52 17.70 -1.67
CA SER A 212 -0.65 17.29 -2.44
C SER A 212 -1.88 18.12 -2.07
N THR A 213 -2.20 19.09 -2.92
CA THR A 213 -3.43 19.88 -2.80
C THR A 213 -4.68 19.00 -2.79
N ARG A 214 -4.71 17.94 -3.61
CA ARG A 214 -5.80 16.96 -3.63
C ARG A 214 -5.97 16.23 -2.29
N ALA A 215 -4.88 15.88 -1.61
CA ALA A 215 -4.96 15.22 -0.31
C ALA A 215 -5.47 16.20 0.76
N LEU A 216 -5.03 17.46 0.71
CA LEU A 216 -5.53 18.52 1.57
C LEU A 216 -7.04 18.74 1.36
N ASP A 217 -7.50 18.81 0.12
CA ASP A 217 -8.93 19.00 -0.20
C ASP A 217 -9.79 17.84 0.31
N LEU A 218 -9.30 16.60 0.20
CA LEU A 218 -9.97 15.44 0.79
C LEU A 218 -10.06 15.56 2.32
N PHE A 219 -8.99 15.99 2.98
CA PHE A 219 -9.01 16.22 4.43
C PHE A 219 -10.03 17.30 4.81
N ARG A 220 -10.03 18.41 4.09
CA ARG A 220 -10.98 19.52 4.28
C ARG A 220 -12.43 19.07 4.09
N GLN A 221 -12.76 18.40 2.99
CA GLN A 221 -14.13 17.94 2.74
C GLN A 221 -14.66 17.01 3.86
N ASN A 222 -13.79 16.19 4.45
CA ASN A 222 -14.20 15.29 5.52
C ASN A 222 -14.25 15.97 6.90
N LEU A 223 -13.43 17.01 7.14
CA LEU A 223 -13.36 17.72 8.42
C LEU A 223 -14.20 19.02 8.41
N GLU A 224 -13.96 19.92 7.45
CA GLU A 224 -14.62 21.22 7.27
C GLU A 224 -16.06 21.10 6.78
N GLY A 225 -16.43 20.04 6.04
CA GLY A 225 -17.77 19.87 5.46
C GLY A 225 -18.03 20.80 4.29
#